data_AF-K9ZSB0-F1
#
_entry.id   AF-K9ZSB0-F1
#
_cell.length_a   1.000
_cell.length_b   1.000
_cell.length_c   1.000
_cell.angle_alpha   90.00
_cell.angle_beta   90.00
_cell.angle_gamma   90.00
#
_symmetry.space_group_name_H-M   'P 1'
#
loop_
_entity.id
_entity.type
_entity.pdbx_description
1 polymer ?
#
loop_
_entity_poly.entity_id
_entity_poly.type
_entity_poly.pdbx_seq_one_letter_code
_entity_poly.pdbx_strand_id
1 'polypeptide(L)' 'MTVATDKTRVSTYIEQKLKDDAEKVAKNQGRSLSNYIEQLIKQDVARARREGEISD' A
#
# COMPACT_ATOMS: atom_id res chain seq x y z
N MET A 1 5.64 3.35 21.47
CA MET A 1 4.88 2.10 21.60
C MET A 1 4.94 1.37 20.27
N THR A 2 5.56 0.20 20.21
CA THR A 2 5.53 -0.66 19.03
C THR A 2 4.18 -1.37 19.04
N VAL A 3 3.27 -1.01 18.13
CA VAL A 3 2.04 -1.79 17.93
C VAL A 3 2.48 -3.12 17.34
N ALA A 4 2.25 -4.22 18.06
CA ALA A 4 2.55 -5.54 17.53
C ALA A 4 1.74 -5.74 16.24
N THR A 5 2.44 -6.03 15.14
CA THR A 5 1.84 -6.28 13.83
C THR A 5 2.40 -7.59 13.31
N ASP A 6 1.53 -8.43 12.75
CA ASP A 6 1.86 -9.68 12.06
C ASP A 6 2.38 -9.43 10.63
N LYS A 7 2.30 -8.17 10.15
CA LYS A 7 2.72 -7.77 8.81
C LYS A 7 4.22 -7.62 8.67
N THR A 8 4.76 -8.09 7.53
CA THR A 8 6.14 -7.85 7.10
C THR A 8 6.36 -6.36 6.78
N ARG A 9 7.51 -5.82 7.20
CA ARG A 9 7.89 -4.42 6.92
C ARG A 9 8.41 -4.26 5.50
N VAL A 10 7.86 -3.30 4.76
CA VAL A 10 8.39 -2.81 3.48
C VAL A 10 8.88 -1.38 3.66
N SER A 11 10.06 -1.05 3.14
CA SER A 11 10.63 0.30 3.16
C SER A 11 11.04 0.68 1.74
N THR A 12 10.65 1.88 1.31
CA THR A 12 11.00 2.40 -0.02
C THR A 12 11.17 3.91 0.03
N TYR A 13 11.87 4.47 -0.95
CA TYR A 13 11.98 5.90 -1.14
C TYR A 13 10.98 6.34 -2.21
N ILE A 14 10.28 7.43 -1.94
CA ILE A 14 9.36 8.08 -2.88
C ILE A 14 9.56 9.60 -2.81
N GLU A 15 9.15 10.30 -3.86
CA GLU A 15 9.15 11.77 -3.85
C GLU A 15 8.25 12.31 -2.73
N GLN A 16 8.71 13.38 -2.06
CA GLN A 16 7.97 13.99 -0.96
C GLN A 16 6.57 14.46 -1.40
N LYS A 17 6.47 15.08 -2.58
CA LYS A 17 5.19 15.55 -3.11
C LYS A 17 4.20 14.39 -3.31
N LEU A 18 4.66 13.26 -3.83
CA LEU A 18 3.83 12.07 -4.01
C LEU A 18 3.37 11.51 -2.66
N LYS A 19 4.25 11.47 -1.66
CA LYS A 19 3.89 11.08 -0.31
C LYS A 19 2.77 11.96 0.26
N ASP A 20 2.91 13.27 0.13
CA ASP A 20 1.94 14.23 0.66
C ASP A 20 0.56 14.08 0.00
N ASP A 21 0.54 13.88 -1.31
CA ASP A 21 -0.71 13.67 -2.04
C ASP A 21 -1.35 12.31 -1.71
N ALA A 22 -0.54 11.26 -1.56
CA ALA A 22 -1.03 9.94 -1.12
C ALA A 22 -1.60 9.98 0.31
N GLU A 23 -1.01 10.77 1.23
CA GLU A 23 -1.52 10.96 2.58
C GLU A 23 -2.89 11.65 2.59
N LYS A 24 -3.10 12.66 1.73
CA LYS A 24 -4.41 13.31 1.57
C LYS A 24 -5.46 12.33 1.06
N VAL A 25 -5.12 11.53 0.06
CA VAL A 25 -6.02 10.51 -0.49
C VAL A 25 -6.39 9.48 0.57
N ALA A 26 -5.40 8.96 1.30
CA ALA A 26 -5.62 8.01 2.38
C ALA A 26 -6.53 8.59 3.48
N LYS A 27 -6.28 9.84 3.88
CA LYS A 27 -7.09 10.55 4.87
C LYS A 27 -8.54 10.73 4.41
N ASN A 28 -8.76 11.12 3.16
CA ASN A 28 -10.11 11.25 2.58
C ASN A 28 -10.87 9.91 2.55
N GLN A 29 -10.15 8.78 2.53
CA GLN A 29 -10.72 7.43 2.62
C GLN A 29 -10.77 6.86 4.05
N GLY A 30 -10.49 7.68 5.07
CA GLY A 30 -10.54 7.27 6.48
C GLY A 30 -9.50 6.20 6.86
N ARG A 31 -8.34 6.14 6.18
CA ARG A 31 -7.30 5.13 6.41
C ARG A 31 -5.90 5.72 6.51
N SER A 32 -4.96 4.96 7.07
CA SER A 32 -3.54 5.34 7.08
C SER A 32 -2.91 5.22 5.69
N LEU A 33 -1.80 5.92 5.46
CA LEU A 33 -1.01 5.79 4.22
C LEU A 33 -0.55 4.34 4.01
N SER A 34 -0.08 3.67 5.06
CA SER A 34 0.38 2.28 4.98
C SER A 34 -0.75 1.32 4.56
N ASN A 35 -1.96 1.52 5.09
CA ASN A 35 -3.13 0.73 4.68
C ASN A 35 -3.52 1.03 3.23
N TYR A 36 -3.48 2.31 2.82
CA TYR A 36 -3.75 2.70 1.43
C TYR A 36 -2.79 2.02 0.45
N ILE A 37 -1.49 2.07 0.71
CA ILE A 37 -0.46 1.42 -0.11
C ILE A 37 -0.68 -0.10 -0.16
N GLU A 38 -0.95 -0.74 0.98
CA GLU A 38 -1.21 -2.18 1.02
C GLU A 38 -2.43 -2.57 0.17
N GLN A 39 -3.50 -1.77 0.17
CA GLN A 39 -4.68 -2.03 -0.66
C GLN A 39 -4.39 -1.89 -2.16
N LEU A 40 -3.62 -0.87 -2.56
CA LEU A 40 -3.20 -0.70 -3.95
C LEU A 40 -2.38 -1.90 -4.43
N ILE A 41 -1.40 -2.34 -3.63
CA ILE A 41 -0.57 -3.51 -3.95
C ILE A 41 -1.42 -4.77 -4.04
N LYS A 42 -2.37 -4.99 -3.11
CA LYS A 42 -3.28 -6.15 -3.16
C LYS A 42 -4.13 -6.17 -4.42
N GLN A 43 -4.66 -5.03 -4.84
CA GLN A 43 -5.47 -4.91 -6.04
C GLN A 43 -4.65 -5.23 -7.30
N ASP A 44 -3.43 -4.70 -7.38
CA ASP A 44 -2.56 -4.94 -8.52
C ASP A 44 -2.08 -6.39 -8.58
N VAL A 45 -1.68 -6.99 -7.45
CA VAL A 45 -1.34 -8.42 -7.38
C VAL A 45 -2.54 -9.30 -7.76
N ALA A 46 -3.75 -8.96 -7.32
CA ALA A 46 -4.96 -9.71 -7.70
C ALA A 46 -5.27 -9.58 -9.21
N ARG A 47 -5.02 -8.42 -9.81
CA ARG A 47 -5.08 -8.25 -11.27
C ARG A 47 -4.03 -9.13 -11.96
N ALA A 48 -2.77 -9.02 -11.56
CA ALA A 48 -1.64 -9.77 -12.13
C ALA A 48 -1.85 -11.30 -12.08
N ARG A 49 -2.43 -11.82 -10.99
CA ARG A 49 -2.82 -13.24 -10.88
C ARG A 49 -3.92 -13.64 -11.86
N ARG A 50 -4.95 -12.79 -12.01
CA ARG A 50 -6.06 -13.05 -12.96
C ARG A 50 -5.61 -13.02 -14.41
N GLU A 51 -4.65 -12.15 -14.73
CA GLU A 51 -4.11 -11.97 -16.08
C GLU A 51 -2.97 -12.96 -16.39
N GLY A 52 -2.54 -13.76 -15.41
CA GLY A 52 -1.48 -14.75 -15.57
C GLY A 52 -0.06 -14.17 -15.61
N GLU A 53 0.12 -12.92 -15.19
CA GLU A 53 1.45 -12.29 -15.06
C GLU A 53 2.31 -12.95 -13.97
N ILE A 54 1.65 -13.43 -12.91
CA ILE A 54 2.27 -14.16 -11.80
C ILE A 54 1.44 -15.39 -11.45
N SER A 55 2.10 -16.51 -11.18
CA SER A 55 1.49 -17.77 -10.72
C SER A 55 1.73 -17.95 -9.22
N ASP A 56 0.86 -18.72 -8.56
CA ASP A 56 1.04 -19.14 -7.15
C ASP A 56 2.22 -20.10 -6.97
#